data_AF-A0A0H5Q0H4-F1
#
_entry.id   AF-A0A0H5Q0H4-F1
#
_cell.length_a   1.000
_cell.length_b   1.000
_cell.length_c   1.000
_cell.angle_alpha   90.00
_cell.angle_beta   90.00
_cell.angle_gamma   90.00
#
_symmetry.space_group_name_H-M   'P 1'
#
loop_
_entity.id
_entity.type
_entity.pdbx_description
1 polymer ?
#
loop_
_entity_poly.entity_id
_entity_poly.type
_entity_poly.pdbx_seq_one_letter_code
_entity_poly.pdbx_strand_id
1 'polypeptide(L)' 'MNESKQHMPAASDDDAPDLSAPYWADKFARATVQRGRPKADVTKVSTTIRLDPDIIAAFKAQGSGWQGRINDALRKAAGL' A
#
# COMPACT_ATOMS: atom_id res chain seq x y z
N MET A 1 -1.05 -10.75 -40.56
CA MET A 1 -2.50 -10.99 -40.60
C MET A 1 -3.14 -10.25 -39.43
N ASN A 2 -3.86 -9.18 -39.78
CA ASN A 2 -4.87 -8.44 -39.03
C ASN A 2 -4.80 -8.45 -37.49
N GLU A 3 -4.15 -7.43 -36.92
CA GLU A 3 -4.43 -6.96 -35.57
C GLU A 3 -5.85 -6.37 -35.57
N SER A 4 -6.84 -7.24 -35.33
CA SER A 4 -8.19 -6.80 -34.97
C SER A 4 -8.10 -6.05 -33.65
N LYS A 5 -7.80 -4.74 -33.71
CA LYS A 5 -8.20 -3.80 -32.68
C LYS A 5 -9.70 -4.00 -32.51
N GLN A 6 -10.10 -4.77 -31.50
CA GLN A 6 -11.48 -4.86 -31.09
C GLN A 6 -11.90 -3.45 -30.69
N HIS A 7 -12.58 -2.79 -31.62
CA HIS A 7 -13.10 -1.44 -31.48
C HIS A 7 -14.19 -1.49 -30.40
N MET A 8 -13.98 -0.78 -29.30
CA MET A 8 -15.01 -0.57 -28.30
C MET A 8 -16.14 0.22 -28.97
N PRO A 9 -17.42 -0.21 -28.91
CA PRO A 9 -18.49 0.69 -29.26
C PRO A 9 -18.39 1.89 -28.30
N ALA A 10 -18.35 3.10 -28.85
CA ALA A 10 -18.34 4.31 -28.06
C ALA A 10 -19.65 4.37 -27.26
N ALA A 11 -19.62 3.92 -26.00
CA ALA A 11 -20.48 4.50 -25.00
C ALA A 11 -20.15 6.00 -25.00
N SER A 12 -21.17 6.85 -24.95
CA SER A 12 -21.00 8.29 -24.70
C SER A 12 -19.95 8.49 -23.59
N ASP A 13 -19.11 9.52 -23.70
CA ASP A 13 -17.94 9.78 -22.83
C ASP A 13 -18.24 9.76 -21.30
N ASP A 14 -19.52 9.73 -20.92
CA ASP A 14 -20.03 9.77 -19.55
C ASP A 14 -20.57 8.42 -19.01
N ASP A 15 -20.66 7.37 -19.85
CA ASP A 15 -21.18 6.05 -19.42
C ASP A 15 -20.06 5.05 -19.13
N ALA A 16 -20.14 4.40 -17.98
CA ALA A 16 -19.22 3.32 -17.62
C ALA A 16 -19.46 2.11 -18.55
N PRO A 17 -18.40 1.48 -19.09
CA PRO A 17 -18.56 0.32 -19.94
C PRO A 17 -19.12 -0.86 -19.14
N ASP A 18 -19.96 -1.68 -19.78
CA ASP A 18 -20.43 -2.93 -19.19
C ASP A 18 -19.24 -3.89 -18.96
N LEU A 19 -18.84 -4.01 -17.70
CA LEU A 19 -17.71 -4.83 -17.27
C LEU A 19 -17.99 -6.34 -17.36
N SER A 20 -19.22 -6.74 -17.66
CA SER A 20 -19.59 -8.15 -17.90
C SER A 20 -19.38 -8.60 -19.35
N ALA A 21 -19.07 -7.68 -20.27
CA ALA A 21 -18.80 -7.99 -21.66
C ALA A 21 -17.60 -8.97 -21.82
N PRO A 22 -17.61 -9.85 -22.86
CA PRO A 22 -16.59 -10.88 -23.03
C PRO A 22 -15.16 -10.34 -23.07
N TYR A 23 -14.96 -9.14 -23.63
CA TYR A 23 -13.68 -8.43 -23.63
C TYR A 23 -13.14 -8.17 -22.20
N TRP A 24 -14.00 -7.72 -21.29
CA TRP A 24 -13.61 -7.47 -19.90
C TRP A 24 -13.42 -8.77 -19.12
N ALA A 25 -14.26 -9.78 -19.37
CA ALA A 25 -14.12 -11.11 -18.77
C ALA A 25 -12.76 -11.76 -19.10
N ASP A 26 -12.37 -11.76 -20.39
CA ASP A 26 -11.06 -12.26 -20.84
C ASP A 26 -9.89 -11.46 -20.22
N LYS A 27 -10.06 -10.14 -20.09
CA LYS A 27 -9.05 -9.26 -19.51
C LYS A 27 -8.87 -9.51 -18.01
N PHE A 28 -9.95 -9.70 -17.27
CA PHE A 28 -9.88 -10.03 -15.84
C PHE A 28 -9.33 -11.44 -15.60
N ALA A 29 -9.69 -12.41 -16.45
CA ALA A 29 -9.17 -13.78 -16.37
C ALA A 29 -7.64 -13.87 -16.58
N ARG A 30 -7.08 -12.98 -17.40
CA ARG A 30 -5.63 -12.90 -17.67
C ARG A 30 -4.88 -11.99 -16.69
N ALA A 31 -5.58 -11.16 -15.93
CA ALA A 31 -4.95 -10.22 -15.01
C ALA A 31 -4.37 -10.96 -13.80
N THR A 32 -3.07 -10.77 -13.53
CA THR A 32 -2.46 -11.29 -12.31
C THR A 32 -2.92 -10.41 -11.14
N VAL A 33 -3.75 -10.96 -10.25
CA VAL A 33 -4.27 -10.23 -9.10
C VAL A 33 -3.15 -10.06 -8.06
N GLN A 34 -2.41 -8.96 -8.14
CA GLN A 34 -1.49 -8.54 -7.08
C GLN A 34 -2.29 -7.78 -6.02
N ARG A 35 -2.68 -8.48 -4.95
CA ARG A 35 -3.41 -7.85 -3.84
C ARG A 35 -2.45 -7.08 -2.94
N GLY A 36 -2.55 -5.76 -2.95
CA GLY A 36 -1.94 -4.88 -1.95
C GLY A 36 -0.53 -4.37 -2.25
N ARG A 37 0.01 -3.55 -1.34
CA ARG A 37 1.41 -3.07 -1.37
C ARG A 37 2.35 -4.29 -1.34
N PRO A 38 3.46 -4.29 -2.12
CA PRO A 38 4.47 -5.33 -2.03
C PRO A 38 4.84 -5.63 -0.58
N LYS A 39 4.86 -6.92 -0.23
CA LYS A 39 5.21 -7.35 1.13
C LYS A 39 6.65 -6.91 1.40
N ALA A 40 6.85 -6.09 2.42
CA ALA A 40 8.19 -5.70 2.82
C ALA A 40 8.91 -6.93 3.41
N ASP A 41 10.17 -7.16 3.00
CA ASP A 41 10.98 -8.28 3.50
C ASP A 41 11.18 -8.24 5.02
N VAL A 42 11.27 -7.03 5.59
CA VAL A 42 11.33 -6.80 7.04
C VAL A 42 10.24 -5.82 7.42
N THR A 43 9.23 -6.32 8.15
CA THR A 43 8.11 -5.51 8.64
C THR A 43 8.32 -5.16 10.11
N LYS A 44 7.98 -3.94 10.51
CA LYS A 44 7.94 -3.55 11.92
C LYS A 44 6.86 -4.37 12.65
N VAL A 45 7.21 -4.96 13.78
CA VAL A 45 6.24 -5.67 14.61
C VAL A 45 5.56 -4.66 15.52
N SER A 46 4.22 -4.60 15.49
CA SER A 46 3.45 -3.83 16.45
C SER A 46 3.44 -4.56 17.79
N THR A 47 4.08 -3.97 18.80
CA THR A 47 4.15 -4.55 20.14
C THR A 47 3.75 -3.50 21.17
N THR A 48 3.01 -3.91 22.20
CA THR A 48 2.65 -3.06 23.33
C THR A 48 3.75 -3.13 24.39
N ILE A 49 4.48 -2.03 24.57
CA ILE A 49 5.43 -1.85 25.67
C ILE A 49 5.04 -0.63 26.50
N ARG A 50 5.37 -0.63 27.79
CA ARG A 50 5.20 0.54 28.66
C ARG A 50 6.51 1.31 28.68
N LEU A 51 6.41 2.61 28.47
CA LEU A 51 7.52 3.57 28.53
C LEU A 51 7.13 4.68 29.50
N ASP A 52 8.14 5.30 30.10
CA ASP A 52 7.89 6.41 31.02
C ASP A 52 7.24 7.59 30.29
N PRO A 53 6.34 8.33 30.96
CA PRO A 53 5.54 9.38 30.34
C PRO A 53 6.40 10.57 29.86
N ASP A 54 7.51 10.85 30.55
CA ASP A 54 8.49 11.88 30.19
C ASP A 54 9.23 11.54 28.89
N ILE A 55 9.59 10.27 28.67
CA ILE A 55 10.17 9.79 27.42
C ILE A 55 9.19 10.03 26.27
N ILE A 56 7.92 9.61 26.44
CA ILE A 56 6.89 9.81 25.42
C ILE A 56 6.67 11.30 25.14
N ALA A 57 6.63 12.13 26.17
CA ALA A 57 6.47 13.57 26.04
C ALA A 57 7.66 14.19 25.27
N ALA A 58 8.89 13.82 25.63
CA ALA A 58 10.11 14.31 24.99
C ALA A 58 10.16 13.98 23.49
N PHE A 59 9.78 12.76 23.09
CA PHE A 59 9.73 12.40 21.67
C PHE A 59 8.57 13.07 20.94
N LYS A 60 7.37 13.13 21.53
CA LYS A 60 6.20 13.80 20.93
C LYS A 60 6.42 15.29 20.71
N ALA A 61 7.15 15.96 21.60
CA ALA A 61 7.50 17.38 21.47
C ALA A 61 8.32 17.68 20.21
N GLN A 62 8.99 16.68 19.63
CA GLN A 62 9.77 16.84 18.41
C GLN A 62 8.95 16.79 17.12
N GLY A 63 7.62 16.64 17.24
CA GLY A 63 6.65 16.71 16.15
C GLY A 63 6.43 15.38 15.41
N SER A 64 6.12 15.49 14.11
CA SER A 64 5.84 14.34 13.27
C SER A 64 7.04 13.39 13.18
N GLY A 65 6.75 12.09 13.11
CA GLY A 65 7.78 11.05 13.03
C GLY A 65 8.45 10.67 14.36
N TRP A 66 7.94 11.14 15.51
CA TRP A 66 8.50 10.80 16.83
C TRP A 66 8.58 9.28 17.10
N GLN A 67 7.64 8.49 16.57
CA GLN A 67 7.66 7.02 16.65
C GLN A 67 8.84 6.39 15.86
N GLY A 68 9.25 7.01 14.76
CA GLY A 68 10.45 6.60 14.03
C GLY A 68 11.71 6.91 14.83
N ARG A 69 11.78 8.11 15.40
CA ARG A 69 12.93 8.57 16.19
C ARG A 69 13.15 7.74 17.45
N ILE A 70 12.08 7.37 18.16
CA ILE A 70 12.20 6.49 19.33
C ILE A 70 12.66 5.09 18.92
N ASN A 71 12.20 4.56 17.77
CA ASN A 71 12.70 3.30 17.23
C ASN A 71 14.20 3.37 16.90
N ASP A 72 14.67 4.48 16.31
CA ASP A 72 16.09 4.67 16.00
C ASP A 72 16.94 4.79 17.27
N ALA A 73 16.42 5.43 18.32
CA ALA A 73 17.07 5.47 19.63
C ALA A 73 17.18 4.08 20.26
N LEU A 74 16.11 3.28 20.19
CA LEU A 74 16.11 1.89 20.67
C LEU A 74 17.09 1.01 19.89
N ARG A 75 17.19 1.17 18.56
CA ARG A 75 18.19 0.48 17.74
C ARG A 75 19.61 0.81 18.17
N LYS A 76 19.93 2.10 18.32
CA LYS A 76 21.25 2.55 18.80
C LYS A 76 21.58 1.98 20.17
N ALA A 77 20.63 1.99 21.11
CA ALA A 77 20.82 1.43 22.45
C ALA A 77 21.04 -0.10 22.44
N ALA A 78 20.41 -0.80 21.49
CA ALA A 78 20.57 -2.25 21.31
C ALA A 78 21.80 -2.64 20.45
N GLY A 79 22.49 -1.67 19.83
CA GLY A 79 23.61 -1.94 18.91
C GLY A 79 23.18 -2.45 17.52
N LEU A 80 21.98 -2.09 17.06
CA LEU A 80 21.38 -2.47 15.77
C LEU A 80 21.43 -1.37 14.71
#